data_AF-A0AA47M638-F1
#
_entry.id   AF-A0AA47M638-F1
#
_cell.length_a   1.000
_cell.length_b   1.000
_cell.length_c   1.000
_cell.angle_alpha   90.00
_cell.angle_beta   90.00
_cell.angle_gamma   90.00
#
_symmetry.space_group_name_H-M   'P 1'
#
loop_
_entity.id
_entity.type
_entity.pdbx_description
1 polymer ?
#
loop_
_entity_poly.entity_id
_entity_poly.type
_entity_poly.pdbx_seq_one_letter_code
_entity_poly.pdbx_strand_id
1 'polypeptide(L)'
;MPALPSGDLGESLQVTQAQVSRSLQQVNPRKAAGPDGVSPRVLKACAAELAEVYTDIFNSSLAQAVVPLLFKKIHNHTGPQEATHNLHE
;
A
#
# COMPACT_ATOMS: atom_id res chain seq x y z
N MET A 1 -36.37 -1.58 -5.15
CA MET A 1 -35.04 -1.36 -4.54
C MET A 1 -34.00 -1.67 -5.60
N PRO A 2 -33.35 -0.67 -6.23
CA PRO A 2 -32.30 -0.95 -7.21
C PRO A 2 -31.02 -1.39 -6.48
N ALA A 3 -30.43 -2.50 -6.92
CA ALA A 3 -29.16 -2.99 -6.42
C ALA A 3 -28.03 -2.03 -6.82
N LEU A 4 -27.19 -1.68 -5.86
CA LEU A 4 -25.99 -0.88 -6.09
C LEU A 4 -24.98 -1.67 -6.93
N PRO A 5 -24.24 -1.00 -7.83
CA PRO A 5 -23.24 -1.65 -8.65
C PRO A 5 -22.05 -2.10 -7.79
N SER A 6 -21.81 -3.41 -7.76
CA SER A 6 -20.59 -4.02 -7.21
C SER A 6 -19.39 -3.73 -8.13
N GLY A 7 -18.90 -2.49 -8.13
CA GLY A 7 -17.53 -2.16 -8.50
C GLY A 7 -16.74 -2.07 -7.19
N ASP A 8 -15.77 -2.94 -6.93
CA ASP A 8 -14.45 -2.84 -7.52
C ASP A 8 -13.83 -4.24 -7.53
N LEU A 9 -13.41 -4.73 -8.70
CA LEU A 9 -12.53 -5.89 -8.80
C LEU A 9 -11.15 -5.42 -8.34
N GLY A 10 -11.02 -5.24 -7.02
CA GLY A 10 -9.74 -4.98 -6.38
C GLY A 10 -8.86 -6.19 -6.66
N GLU A 11 -7.93 -6.06 -7.60
CA GLU A 11 -6.84 -7.02 -7.76
C GLU A 11 -6.24 -7.25 -6.37
N SER A 12 -6.37 -8.47 -5.87
CA SER A 12 -5.86 -8.80 -4.54
C SER A 12 -4.34 -8.68 -4.58
N LEU A 13 -3.81 -7.57 -4.06
CA LEU A 13 -2.38 -7.39 -3.92
C LEU A 13 -1.88 -8.38 -2.88
N GLN A 14 -1.28 -9.47 -3.37
CA GLN A 14 -0.76 -10.55 -2.54
C GLN A 14 0.76 -10.59 -2.63
N VAL A 15 1.39 -10.71 -1.48
CA VAL A 15 2.82 -10.92 -1.31
C VAL A 15 3.04 -12.42 -1.10
N THR A 16 4.04 -12.99 -1.78
CA THR A 16 4.42 -14.40 -1.63
C THR A 16 5.59 -14.57 -0.66
N GLN A 17 5.68 -15.72 -0.01
CA GLN A 17 6.80 -16.08 0.88
C GLN A 17 8.16 -16.01 0.17
N ALA A 18 8.22 -16.40 -1.11
CA ALA A 18 9.44 -16.31 -1.91
C ALA A 18 9.91 -14.86 -2.10
N GLN A 19 8.98 -13.91 -2.30
CA GLN A 19 9.31 -12.48 -2.40
C GLN A 19 9.81 -11.93 -1.07
N VAL A 20 9.19 -12.30 0.05
CA VAL A 20 9.63 -11.89 1.39
C VAL A 20 11.00 -12.45 1.71
N SER A 21 11.21 -13.77 1.55
CA SER A 21 12.50 -14.41 1.79
C SER A 21 13.62 -13.78 0.96
N ARG A 22 13.38 -13.52 -0.33
CA ARG A 22 14.37 -12.85 -1.20
C ARG A 22 14.68 -11.44 -0.69
N SER A 23 13.65 -10.70 -0.29
CA SER A 23 13.81 -9.34 0.24
C SER A 23 14.62 -9.33 1.53
N LEU A 24 14.32 -10.23 2.48
CA LEU A 24 15.07 -10.40 3.73
C LEU A 24 16.53 -10.80 3.47
N GLN A 25 16.79 -11.67 2.50
CA GLN A 25 18.15 -12.07 2.12
C GLN A 25 18.95 -10.93 1.45
N GLN A 26 18.28 -10.00 0.79
CA GLN A 26 18.92 -8.86 0.13
C GLN A 26 19.19 -7.68 1.07
N VAL A 27 18.72 -7.75 2.31
CA VAL A 27 18.99 -6.74 3.33
C VAL A 27 20.51 -6.55 3.51
N ASN A 28 20.95 -5.29 3.54
CA ASN A 28 22.34 -4.94 3.77
C ASN A 28 22.69 -5.11 5.27
N PRO A 29 23.53 -6.08 5.65
CA PRO A 29 23.87 -6.38 7.04
C PRO A 29 24.73 -5.29 7.74
N ARG A 30 25.15 -4.25 7.01
CA ARG A 30 25.92 -3.12 7.54
C ARG A 30 25.05 -1.93 7.94
N LYS A 31 23.74 -1.96 7.68
CA LYS A 31 22.83 -0.91 8.14
C LYS A 31 22.66 -0.95 9.67
N ALA A 32 22.30 0.19 10.24
CA ALA A 32 21.91 0.28 11.64
C ALA A 32 20.65 -0.58 11.91
N ALA A 33 20.47 -0.97 13.17
CA ALA A 33 19.24 -1.61 13.61
C ALA A 33 18.04 -0.68 13.41
N GLY A 34 16.86 -1.28 13.21
CA GLY A 34 15.61 -0.53 13.20
C GLY A 34 15.30 0.11 14.57
N PRO A 35 14.26 0.94 14.65
CA PRO A 35 13.79 1.50 15.94
C PRO A 35 13.29 0.42 16.91
N ASP A 36 13.04 -0.79 16.41
CA ASP A 36 12.72 -2.01 17.15
C ASP A 36 13.97 -2.72 17.73
N GLY A 37 15.17 -2.20 17.47
CA GLY A 37 16.43 -2.82 17.88
C GLY A 37 16.82 -4.05 17.07
N VAL A 38 16.04 -4.41 16.04
CA VAL A 38 16.33 -5.59 15.22
C VAL A 38 17.42 -5.27 14.21
N SER A 39 18.53 -6.02 14.29
CA SER A 39 19.63 -5.82 13.36
C SER A 39 19.31 -6.42 11.98
N PRO A 40 19.77 -5.79 10.89
CA PRO A 40 19.55 -6.31 9.54
C PRO A 40 20.25 -7.67 9.30
N ARG A 41 21.26 -8.00 10.10
CA ARG A 41 21.93 -9.31 10.09
C ARG A 41 21.01 -10.43 10.56
N VAL A 42 20.23 -10.18 11.60
CA VAL A 42 19.28 -11.16 12.15
C VAL A 42 18.17 -11.43 11.14
N LEU A 43 17.62 -10.37 10.52
CA LEU A 43 16.62 -10.52 9.45
C LEU A 43 17.11 -11.40 8.30
N LYS A 44 18.38 -11.23 7.91
CA LYS A 44 18.99 -12.02 6.85
C LYS A 44 19.27 -13.46 7.25
N ALA A 45 19.72 -13.69 8.50
CA ALA A 45 20.00 -15.03 9.02
C ALA A 45 18.72 -15.86 9.18
N CYS A 46 17.66 -15.23 9.70
CA CYS A 46 16.37 -15.87 9.95
C CYS A 46 15.39 -15.73 8.77
N ALA A 47 15.87 -15.42 7.57
CA ALA A 47 15.00 -15.10 6.43
C ALA A 47 14.00 -16.22 6.10
N ALA A 48 14.39 -17.49 6.23
CA ALA A 48 13.52 -18.63 5.98
C ALA A 48 12.41 -18.77 7.03
N GLU A 49 12.77 -18.61 8.31
CA GLU A 49 11.84 -18.71 9.45
C GLU A 49 10.87 -17.53 9.49
N LEU A 50 11.35 -16.33 9.14
CA LEU A 50 10.58 -15.10 9.17
C LEU A 50 9.68 -14.94 7.94
N ALA A 51 10.00 -15.57 6.81
CA ALA A 51 9.30 -15.31 5.56
C ALA A 51 7.78 -15.54 5.64
N GLU A 52 7.34 -16.62 6.29
CA GLU A 52 5.92 -16.94 6.42
C GLU A 52 5.17 -15.89 7.26
N VAL A 53 5.67 -15.63 8.48
CA VAL A 53 5.04 -14.66 9.40
C VAL A 53 4.97 -13.26 8.79
N TYR A 54 6.04 -12.81 8.12
CA TYR A 54 6.02 -11.50 7.46
C TYR A 54 5.09 -11.48 6.24
N THR A 55 4.96 -12.58 5.50
CA THR A 55 3.98 -12.72 4.42
C THR A 55 2.56 -12.54 4.95
N ASP A 56 2.20 -13.20 6.04
CA ASP A 56 0.87 -13.10 6.64
C ASP A 56 0.58 -11.68 7.14
N ILE A 57 1.57 -11.04 7.78
CA ILE A 57 1.45 -9.65 8.25
C ILE A 57 1.23 -8.71 7.06
N PHE A 58 2.00 -8.85 5.98
CA PHE A 58 1.85 -8.00 4.80
C PHE A 58 0.50 -8.22 4.12
N ASN A 59 0.08 -9.46 3.90
CA ASN A 59 -1.19 -9.76 3.24
C ASN A 59 -2.40 -9.35 4.09
N SER A 60 -2.32 -9.52 5.42
CA SER A 60 -3.33 -9.02 6.35
C SER A 60 -3.40 -7.50 6.29
N SER A 61 -2.25 -6.82 6.34
CA SER A 61 -2.18 -5.36 6.23
C SER A 61 -2.73 -4.87 4.90
N LEU A 62 -2.43 -5.54 3.78
CA LEU A 62 -2.92 -5.20 2.45
C LEU A 62 -4.43 -5.41 2.31
N ALA A 63 -4.96 -6.49 2.90
CA ALA A 63 -6.40 -6.73 2.93
C ALA A 63 -7.14 -5.72 3.81
N GLN A 64 -6.52 -5.26 4.90
CA GLN A 64 -7.08 -4.30 5.84
C GLN A 64 -6.81 -2.83 5.47
N ALA A 65 -5.87 -2.58 4.54
CA ALA A 65 -5.47 -1.23 4.13
C ALA A 65 -6.57 -0.54 3.33
N VAL A 66 -7.61 -0.11 4.04
CA VAL A 66 -8.51 0.95 3.58
C VAL A 66 -7.67 2.21 3.50
N VAL A 67 -7.22 2.55 2.29
CA VAL A 67 -6.68 3.88 2.02
C VAL A 67 -7.79 4.86 2.38
N PRO A 68 -7.60 5.80 3.33
CA PRO A 68 -8.61 6.80 3.62
C PRO A 68 -8.98 7.49 2.31
N LEU A 69 -10.27 7.51 1.96
CA LEU A 69 -10.80 8.15 0.74
C LEU A 69 -10.28 9.60 0.56
N LEU A 70 -9.84 10.21 1.67
CA LEU A 70 -9.19 11.51 1.76
C LEU A 70 -7.90 11.64 0.93
N PHE A 71 -7.14 10.57 0.70
CA PHE A 71 -5.97 10.61 -0.19
C PHE A 71 -6.36 10.83 -1.66
N LYS A 72 -7.59 10.47 -2.07
CA LYS A 72 -8.10 10.67 -3.44
C LYS A 72 -8.68 12.07 -3.66
N LYS A 73 -8.95 12.84 -2.60
CA LYS A 73 -9.56 14.18 -2.70
C LYS A 73 -8.55 15.30 -3.00
N ILE A 74 -7.24 15.07 -2.83
CA ILE A 74 -6.20 16.07 -3.10
C ILE A 74 -5.82 16.14 -4.60
N HIS A 75 -6.52 15.41 -5.49
CA HIS A 75 -6.33 15.51 -6.95
C HIS A 75 -7.60 15.88 -7.74
N ASN A 76 -8.69 16.30 -7.07
CA ASN A 76 -9.93 16.71 -7.73
C ASN A 76 -10.41 18.11 -7.29
N HIS A 77 -9.51 19.07 -7.10
CA HIS A 77 -9.91 20.48 -7.23
C HIS A 77 -9.93 20.85 -8.71
N THR A 78 -10.96 20.38 -9.41
CA THR A 78 -11.30 20.81 -10.76
C THR A 78 -12.31 21.96 -10.67
N GLY A 79 -11.95 23.11 -11.24
CA GLY A 79 -12.88 24.11 -11.78
C GLY A 79 -13.42 25.16 -10.79
N PRO A 80 -13.62 26.40 -11.27
CA PRO A 80 -14.53 26.61 -12.39
C PRO A 80 -13.86 27.14 -13.67
N GLN A 81 -14.19 26.52 -14.81
CA GLN A 81 -14.21 27.11 -16.16
C GLN A 81 -15.70 27.12 -16.58
N GLU A 82 -16.31 28.02 -17.35
CA GLU A 82 -15.87 29.15 -18.20
C GLU A 82 -17.13 29.97 -18.66
N ALA A 83 -16.91 31.24 -18.99
CA ALA A 83 -17.54 32.17 -19.97
C ALA A 83 -19.07 32.35 -20.26
N THR A 84 -19.45 33.65 -20.19
CA THR A 84 -20.22 34.51 -21.13
C THR A 84 -21.69 34.25 -21.50
N HIS A 85 -22.56 35.26 -21.29
CA HIS A 85 -23.46 35.81 -22.33
C HIS A 85 -24.03 37.23 -22.02
N ASN A 86 -23.55 38.22 -22.79
CA ASN A 86 -24.07 39.49 -23.32
C ASN A 86 -25.28 40.32 -22.74
N LEU A 87 -24.99 41.64 -22.63
CA LEU A 87 -25.72 42.93 -22.87
C LEU A 87 -27.26 43.08 -22.92
N HIS A 88 -27.76 44.04 -22.11
CA HIS A 88 -28.76 45.15 -22.32
C HIS A 88 -29.42 45.44 -20.94
N GLU A 89 -29.57 46.65 -20.40
CA GLU A 89 -29.63 48.04 -20.91
C GLU A 89 -28.78 49.00 -20.06
#